data_AF-A0A1Y4IM53-F1
#
_entry.id   AF-A0A1Y4IM53-F1
#
_cell.length_a   1.000
_cell.length_b   1.000
_cell.length_c   1.000
_cell.angle_alpha   90.00
_cell.angle_beta   90.00
_cell.angle_gamma   90.00
#
_symmetry.space_group_name_H-M   'P 1'
#
loop_
_entity.id
_entity.type
_entity.pdbx_description
1 polymer ?
#
loop_
_entity_poly.entity_id
_entity_poly.type
_entity_poly.pdbx_seq_one_letter_code
_entity_poly.pdbx_strand_id
1 'polypeptide(L)'
;MAQRTEEEKRAARERSNANLMTPQEVNARKTPEERRESASKAGKASAEAKKRRKTAREIYEAMLSRPASDQVMGGLPDLPDGATNYDVLLARMMLSAQKGSVKAAQFVRDTAGDQPTTKVEADIGMTDGDRALLEKVAERIKKDSNQ
;
A
#
# COMPACT_ATOMS: atom_id res chain seq x y z
N MET A 1 0.40 6.56 -33.90
CA MET A 1 -1.06 6.29 -33.96
C MET A 1 -1.77 7.53 -33.45
N ALA A 2 -2.62 8.17 -34.26
CA ALA A 2 -3.33 9.38 -33.85
C ALA A 2 -4.30 9.05 -32.71
N GLN A 3 -4.25 9.81 -31.61
CA GLN A 3 -5.19 9.66 -30.51
C GLN A 3 -6.56 10.20 -30.96
N ARG A 4 -7.61 9.38 -30.84
CA ARG A 4 -8.98 9.79 -31.16
C ARG A 4 -9.39 10.98 -30.29
N THR A 5 -10.10 11.93 -30.88
CA THR A 5 -10.68 13.08 -30.18
C THR A 5 -11.73 12.63 -29.15
N GLU A 6 -11.99 13.43 -28.12
CA GLU A 6 -12.99 13.09 -27.09
C GLU A 6 -14.40 12.95 -27.67
N GLU A 7 -14.74 13.72 -28.71
CA GLU A 7 -16.00 13.61 -29.43
C GLU A 7 -16.14 12.27 -30.16
N GLU A 8 -15.08 11.81 -30.82
CA GLU A 8 -15.06 10.49 -31.47
C GLU A 8 -15.18 9.34 -30.47
N LYS A 9 -14.55 9.46 -29.28
CA LYS A 9 -14.69 8.48 -28.21
C LYS A 9 -16.12 8.45 -27.65
N ARG A 10 -16.74 9.62 -27.51
CA ARG A 10 -18.12 9.75 -27.01
C ARG A 10 -19.13 9.18 -28.01
N ALA A 11 -19.01 9.54 -29.29
CA ALA A 11 -19.83 8.98 -30.36
C ALA A 11 -19.65 7.46 -30.50
N ALA A 12 -18.44 6.93 -30.31
CA ALA A 12 -18.19 5.49 -30.30
C ALA A 12 -18.86 4.78 -29.11
N ARG A 13 -18.85 5.39 -27.91
CA ARG A 13 -19.56 4.87 -26.73
C ARG A 13 -21.08 4.88 -26.93
N GLU A 14 -21.63 5.94 -27.51
CA GLU A 14 -23.06 6.05 -27.79
C GLU A 14 -23.52 4.99 -28.81
N ARG A 15 -22.75 4.78 -29.90
CA ARG A 15 -23.02 3.70 -30.86
C ARG A 15 -22.92 2.32 -30.23
N SER A 16 -21.95 2.11 -29.32
CA SER A 16 -21.79 0.84 -28.60
C SER A 16 -22.93 0.60 -27.60
N ASN A 17 -23.45 1.65 -26.97
CA ASN A 17 -24.50 1.56 -25.97
C ASN A 17 -25.91 1.56 -26.56
N ALA A 18 -26.07 1.89 -27.85
CA ALA A 18 -27.36 1.95 -28.53
C ALA A 18 -28.15 0.63 -28.47
N ASN A 19 -27.46 -0.51 -28.33
CA ASN A 19 -28.07 -1.84 -28.22
C ASN A 19 -28.16 -2.37 -26.78
N LEU A 20 -27.71 -1.60 -25.79
CA LEU A 20 -27.75 -1.99 -24.38
C LEU A 20 -29.05 -1.48 -23.75
N MET A 21 -29.74 -2.34 -23.01
CA MET A 21 -30.83 -1.90 -22.15
C MET A 21 -30.29 -1.12 -20.95
N THR A 22 -31.03 -0.10 -20.54
CA THR A 22 -30.72 0.65 -19.32
C THR A 22 -31.04 -0.20 -18.08
N PRO A 23 -30.40 0.07 -16.92
CA PRO A 23 -30.70 -0.63 -15.67
C PRO A 23 -32.18 -0.54 -15.25
N GLN A 24 -32.85 0.57 -15.60
CA GLN A 24 -34.27 0.79 -15.29
C GLN A 24 -35.17 -0.14 -16.11
N GLU A 25 -34.90 -0.28 -17.42
CA GLU A 25 -35.67 -1.17 -18.30
C GLU A 25 -35.43 -2.65 -17.96
N VAL A 26 -34.20 -3.01 -17.55
CA VAL A 26 -33.89 -4.37 -17.10
C VAL A 26 -34.66 -4.71 -15.82
N ASN A 27 -34.77 -3.77 -14.88
CA ASN A 27 -35.50 -3.97 -13.64
C ASN A 27 -37.02 -3.98 -13.84
N ALA A 28 -37.54 -3.21 -14.80
CA ALA A 28 -38.96 -3.19 -15.13
C ALA A 28 -39.48 -4.53 -15.69
N ARG A 29 -38.59 -5.32 -16.32
CA ARG A 29 -38.92 -6.65 -16.86
C ARG A 29 -38.81 -7.79 -15.85
N LYS A 30 -38.34 -7.53 -14.63
CA LYS A 30 -38.11 -8.55 -13.60
C LYS A 30 -39.12 -8.44 -12.47
N THR A 31 -39.57 -9.59 -11.99
CA THR A 31 -40.38 -9.65 -10.78
C THR A 31 -39.57 -9.18 -9.55
N PRO A 32 -40.24 -8.78 -8.46
CA PRO A 32 -39.54 -8.43 -7.21
C PRO A 32 -38.60 -9.54 -6.70
N GLU A 33 -38.98 -10.80 -6.88
CA GLU A 33 -38.19 -11.96 -6.43
C GLU A 33 -36.92 -12.15 -7.27
N GLU A 34 -37.04 -12.10 -8.60
CA GLU A 34 -35.90 -12.20 -9.52
C GLU A 34 -34.89 -11.05 -9.33
N ARG A 35 -35.38 -9.85 -8.97
CA ARG A 35 -34.52 -8.72 -8.61
C ARG A 35 -33.74 -8.98 -7.33
N ARG A 36 -34.40 -9.51 -6.29
CA ARG A 36 -33.74 -9.87 -5.03
C ARG A 36 -32.68 -10.96 -5.24
N GLU A 37 -32.99 -11.98 -6.03
CA GLU A 37 -32.05 -13.04 -6.33
C GLU A 37 -30.83 -12.51 -7.12
N SER A 38 -31.06 -11.68 -8.14
CA SER A 38 -30.00 -11.03 -8.92
C SER A 38 -29.09 -10.16 -8.04
N ALA A 39 -29.68 -9.36 -7.13
CA ALA A 39 -28.93 -8.52 -6.20
C ALA A 39 -28.11 -9.35 -5.21
N SER A 40 -28.67 -10.46 -4.70
CA SER A 40 -27.98 -11.39 -3.82
C SER A 40 -26.77 -12.04 -4.50
N LYS A 41 -26.93 -12.52 -5.75
CA LYS A 41 -25.82 -13.08 -6.54
C LYS A 41 -24.73 -12.04 -6.80
N ALA A 42 -25.10 -10.82 -7.19
CA ALA A 42 -24.16 -9.73 -7.41
C ALA A 42 -23.41 -9.33 -6.13
N GLY A 43 -24.10 -9.27 -4.98
CA GLY A 43 -23.51 -8.99 -3.68
C GLY A 43 -22.48 -10.05 -3.26
N LYS A 44 -22.81 -11.33 -3.42
CA LYS A 44 -21.89 -12.45 -3.15
C LYS A 44 -20.65 -12.40 -4.04
N ALA A 45 -20.83 -12.20 -5.34
CA ALA A 45 -19.73 -12.10 -6.29
C ALA A 45 -18.82 -10.89 -6.00
N SER A 46 -19.41 -9.75 -5.61
CA SER A 46 -18.65 -8.56 -5.20
C SER A 46 -17.89 -8.78 -3.90
N ALA A 47 -18.51 -9.43 -2.90
CA ALA A 47 -17.84 -9.79 -1.65
C ALA A 47 -16.69 -10.78 -1.87
N GLU A 48 -16.88 -11.76 -2.76
CA GLU A 48 -15.83 -12.70 -3.16
C GLU A 48 -14.71 -11.99 -3.93
N ALA A 49 -15.05 -11.10 -4.87
CA ALA A 49 -14.07 -10.27 -5.55
C ALA A 49 -13.32 -9.37 -4.56
N LYS A 50 -13.99 -8.79 -3.55
CA LYS A 50 -13.34 -8.03 -2.46
C LYS A 50 -12.43 -8.92 -1.61
N LYS A 51 -12.85 -10.14 -1.26
CA LYS A 51 -12.01 -11.12 -0.56
C LYS A 51 -10.78 -11.51 -1.38
N ARG A 52 -10.94 -11.71 -2.69
CA ARG A 52 -9.83 -11.98 -3.64
C ARG A 52 -8.96 -10.74 -3.87
N ARG A 53 -9.53 -9.54 -3.78
CA ARG A 53 -8.86 -8.24 -3.85
C ARG A 53 -8.29 -7.77 -2.53
N LYS A 54 -8.39 -8.55 -1.44
CA LYS A 54 -7.64 -8.25 -0.21
C LYS A 54 -6.22 -7.97 -0.63
N THR A 55 -5.77 -6.76 -0.36
CA THR A 55 -4.45 -6.34 -0.82
C THR A 55 -3.40 -7.21 -0.12
N ALA A 56 -2.25 -7.43 -0.76
CA ALA A 56 -1.16 -8.20 -0.12
C ALA A 56 -0.86 -7.64 1.29
N ARG A 57 -0.99 -6.32 1.47
CA ARG A 57 -0.92 -5.64 2.76
C ARG A 57 -1.90 -6.21 3.79
N GLU A 58 -3.20 -6.27 3.48
CA GLU A 58 -4.23 -6.80 4.40
C GLU A 58 -4.00 -8.28 4.74
N ILE A 59 -3.49 -9.05 3.79
CA ILE A 59 -3.16 -10.46 4.01
C ILE A 59 -1.97 -10.56 4.97
N TYR A 60 -0.89 -9.82 4.72
CA TYR A 60 0.28 -9.82 5.59
C TYR A 60 -0.05 -9.26 6.98
N GLU A 61 -0.85 -8.22 7.08
CA GLU A 61 -1.31 -7.67 8.36
C GLU A 61 -2.11 -8.71 9.17
N ALA A 62 -3.02 -9.42 8.53
CA ALA A 62 -3.76 -10.51 9.16
C ALA A 62 -2.88 -11.72 9.51
N MET A 63 -1.81 -11.98 8.76
CA MET A 63 -0.86 -13.06 9.07
C MET A 63 0.03 -12.68 10.26
N LEU A 64 0.56 -11.46 10.26
CA LEU A 64 1.50 -10.98 11.27
C LEU A 64 0.83 -10.73 12.62
N SER A 65 -0.43 -10.29 12.64
CA SER A 65 -1.20 -10.04 13.87
C SER A 65 -1.73 -11.30 14.57
N ARG A 66 -1.66 -12.48 13.93
CA ARG A 66 -2.11 -13.73 14.54
C ARG A 66 -1.15 -14.19 15.64
N PRO A 67 -1.67 -14.82 16.72
CA PRO A 67 -0.83 -15.51 17.70
C PRO A 67 0.09 -16.51 17.00
N ALA A 68 1.35 -16.53 17.41
CA ALA A 68 2.31 -17.48 16.90
C ALA A 68 2.01 -18.88 17.43
N SER A 69 2.19 -19.88 16.58
CA SER A 69 2.12 -21.28 17.01
C SER A 69 3.46 -21.73 17.62
N ASP A 70 3.41 -22.76 18.47
CA ASP A 70 4.60 -23.34 19.10
C ASP A 70 5.67 -23.77 18.09
N GLN A 71 5.24 -24.24 16.91
CA GLN A 71 6.15 -24.61 15.82
C GLN A 71 6.97 -23.43 15.32
N VAL A 72 6.36 -22.24 15.23
CA VAL A 72 7.02 -21.02 14.75
C VAL A 72 7.91 -20.44 15.85
N MET A 73 7.47 -20.52 17.10
CA MET A 73 8.23 -20.11 18.29
C MET A 73 9.43 -21.02 18.63
N GLY A 74 9.47 -22.24 18.09
CA GLY A 74 10.47 -23.26 18.44
C GLY A 74 11.91 -22.74 18.52
N GLY A 75 12.48 -22.79 19.74
CA GLY A 75 13.87 -22.42 20.02
C GLY A 75 14.13 -20.92 20.22
N LEU A 76 13.10 -20.08 20.34
CA LEU A 76 13.25 -18.71 20.82
C LEU A 76 13.05 -18.63 22.34
N PRO A 77 14.02 -18.10 23.10
CA PRO A 77 13.82 -17.78 24.51
C PRO A 77 13.01 -16.48 24.65
N ASP A 78 12.20 -16.40 25.72
CA ASP A 78 11.65 -15.17 26.29
C ASP A 78 10.75 -14.31 25.37
N LEU A 79 9.86 -14.95 24.61
CA LEU A 79 8.74 -14.24 23.97
C LEU A 79 7.62 -13.97 24.99
N PRO A 80 6.95 -12.81 24.92
CA PRO A 80 5.81 -12.50 25.79
C PRO A 80 4.64 -13.47 25.55
N ASP A 81 3.85 -13.71 26.60
CA ASP A 81 2.65 -14.56 26.50
C ASP A 81 1.68 -14.00 25.45
N GLY A 82 1.27 -14.86 24.51
CA GLY A 82 0.43 -14.45 23.38
C GLY A 82 1.17 -13.74 22.24
N ALA A 83 2.50 -13.89 22.17
CA ALA A 83 3.31 -13.35 21.08
C ALA A 83 2.70 -13.62 19.70
N THR A 84 2.70 -12.58 18.88
CA THR A 84 2.21 -12.65 17.50
C THR A 84 3.28 -13.18 16.55
N ASN A 85 2.90 -13.56 15.34
CA ASN A 85 3.85 -13.90 14.29
C ASN A 85 4.84 -12.76 14.00
N TYR A 86 4.43 -11.51 14.22
CA TYR A 86 5.31 -10.35 14.09
C TYR A 86 6.42 -10.35 15.16
N ASP A 87 6.09 -10.65 16.41
CA ASP A 87 7.06 -10.70 17.51
C ASP A 87 8.10 -11.79 17.28
N VAL A 88 7.66 -12.96 16.80
CA VAL A 88 8.58 -14.05 16.45
C VAL A 88 9.49 -13.67 15.28
N LEU A 89 8.97 -12.96 14.28
CA LEU A 89 9.78 -12.47 13.16
C LEU A 89 10.89 -11.53 13.65
N LEU A 90 10.57 -10.59 14.53
CA LEU A 90 11.54 -9.66 15.11
C LEU A 90 12.63 -10.40 15.90
N ALA A 91 12.23 -11.34 16.75
CA ALA A 91 13.18 -12.11 17.55
C ALA A 91 14.06 -13.03 16.68
N ARG A 92 13.53 -13.62 15.61
CA ARG A 92 14.34 -14.36 14.61
C ARG A 92 15.32 -13.44 13.88
N MET A 93 14.92 -12.20 13.57
CA MET A 93 15.80 -11.22 12.94
C MET A 93 16.98 -10.87 13.86
N MET A 94 16.72 -10.69 15.16
CA MET A 94 17.76 -10.49 16.17
C MET A 94 18.74 -11.68 16.22
N LEU A 95 18.24 -12.91 16.25
CA LEU A 95 19.10 -14.11 16.20
C LEU A 95 19.91 -14.19 14.90
N SER A 96 19.33 -13.79 13.77
CA SER A 96 20.05 -13.74 12.49
C SER A 96 21.15 -12.67 12.49
N ALA A 97 20.89 -11.52 13.09
CA ALA A 97 21.88 -10.46 13.28
C ALA A 97 23.07 -10.94 14.12
N GLN A 98 22.79 -11.64 15.23
CA GLN A 98 23.83 -12.23 16.09
C GLN A 98 24.68 -13.29 15.36
N LYS A 99 24.11 -13.99 14.37
CA LYS A 99 24.82 -14.94 13.50
C LYS A 99 25.64 -14.26 12.40
N GLY A 100 25.68 -12.93 12.34
CA GLY A 100 26.48 -12.16 11.39
C GLY A 100 25.72 -11.65 10.15
N SER A 101 24.39 -11.74 10.12
CA SER A 101 23.61 -11.13 9.02
C SER A 101 23.60 -9.61 9.14
N VAL A 102 24.40 -8.94 8.31
CA VAL A 102 24.52 -7.46 8.30
C VAL A 102 23.18 -6.77 8.06
N LYS A 103 22.34 -7.31 7.15
CA LYS A 103 21.00 -6.75 6.87
C LYS A 103 20.06 -6.89 8.06
N ALA A 104 20.11 -8.03 8.76
CA ALA A 104 19.32 -8.22 9.97
C ALA A 104 19.80 -7.28 11.09
N ALA A 105 21.10 -7.10 11.23
CA ALA A 105 21.69 -6.17 12.21
C ALA A 105 21.27 -4.72 11.92
N GLN A 106 21.30 -4.29 10.66
CA GLN A 106 20.79 -2.97 10.24
C GLN A 106 19.31 -2.81 10.57
N PHE A 107 18.47 -3.80 10.23
CA PHE A 107 17.04 -3.76 10.52
C PHE A 107 16.76 -3.67 12.03
N VAL A 108 17.43 -4.48 12.85
CA VAL A 108 17.28 -4.46 14.31
C VAL A 108 17.74 -3.12 14.88
N ARG A 109 18.88 -2.60 14.43
CA ARG A 109 19.40 -1.28 14.80
C ARG A 109 18.40 -0.16 14.48
N ASP A 110 17.88 -0.16 13.26
CA ASP A 110 16.94 0.87 12.80
C ASP A 110 15.61 0.79 13.58
N THR A 111 15.15 -0.42 13.89
CA THR A 111 13.96 -0.65 14.71
C THR A 111 14.18 -0.23 16.17
N ALA A 112 15.39 -0.39 16.70
CA ALA A 112 15.77 0.04 18.05
C ALA A 112 15.95 1.57 18.16
N GLY A 113 15.84 2.31 17.04
CA GLY A 113 16.01 3.77 17.01
C GLY A 113 17.47 4.22 16.99
N ASP A 114 18.40 3.28 16.84
CA ASP A 114 19.84 3.54 16.88
C ASP A 114 20.34 3.92 15.48
N GLN A 115 19.70 4.92 14.87
CA GLN A 115 20.12 5.45 13.58
C GLN A 115 21.32 6.36 13.82
N PRO A 116 22.55 5.98 13.41
CA PRO A 116 23.57 7.01 13.21
C PRO A 116 22.95 7.96 12.21
N THR A 117 22.80 9.23 12.59
CA THR A 117 22.46 10.29 11.64
C THR A 117 23.54 10.25 10.59
N THR A 118 23.29 9.47 9.55
CA THR A 118 24.06 9.53 8.33
C THR A 118 23.60 10.88 7.79
N LYS A 119 24.34 11.91 8.18
CA LYS A 119 24.43 13.14 7.43
C LYS A 119 24.93 12.69 6.07
N VAL A 120 24.01 12.20 5.24
CA VAL A 120 24.25 12.05 3.82
C VAL A 120 24.37 13.50 3.39
N GLU A 121 25.62 13.95 3.40
CA GLU A 121 26.02 15.24 2.89
C GLU A 121 25.32 15.40 1.56
N ALA A 122 24.45 16.41 1.47
CA ALA A 122 23.72 16.79 0.28
C ALA A 122 24.67 17.35 -0.81
N ASP A 123 25.87 16.81 -0.90
CA ASP A 123 26.97 17.27 -1.75
C ASP A 123 27.17 16.33 -2.96
N ILE A 124 26.59 15.13 -2.94
CA ILE A 124 26.62 14.22 -4.09
C ILE A 124 25.39 14.48 -4.97
N GLY A 125 25.49 15.45 -5.88
CA GLY A 125 24.55 15.61 -7.00
C GLY A 125 23.93 16.99 -7.19
N MET A 126 24.31 18.00 -6.41
CA MET A 126 23.87 19.38 -6.68
C MET A 126 24.62 19.93 -7.89
N THR A 127 23.88 20.26 -8.94
CA THR A 127 24.42 21.04 -10.05
C THR A 127 24.56 22.51 -9.65
N ASP A 128 25.35 23.29 -10.39
CA ASP A 128 25.48 24.73 -10.14
C ASP A 128 24.13 25.46 -10.17
N GLY A 129 23.18 24.95 -10.96
CA GLY A 129 21.80 25.44 -10.99
C GLY A 129 21.05 25.23 -9.68
N ASP A 130 21.25 24.08 -9.03
CA ASP A 130 20.61 23.78 -7.74
C ASP A 130 21.16 24.66 -6.62
N ARG A 131 22.48 24.94 -6.66
CA ARG A 131 23.15 25.83 -5.71
C ARG A 131 22.63 27.27 -5.81
N ALA A 132 22.48 27.78 -7.04
CA ALA A 132 21.94 29.12 -7.29
C ALA A 132 20.46 29.26 -6.88
N LEU A 133 19.69 28.18 -6.99
CA LEU A 133 18.28 28.15 -6.56
C LEU A 133 18.16 28.19 -5.03
N LEU A 134 19.01 27.45 -4.33
CA LEU A 134 19.06 27.45 -2.87
C LEU A 134 19.46 28.81 -2.29
N GLU A 135 20.39 29.52 -2.95
CA GLU A 135 20.80 30.86 -2.55
C GLU A 135 19.65 31.87 -2.64
N LYS A 136 18.90 31.87 -3.76
CA LYS A 136 17.70 32.71 -3.92
C LYS A 136 16.60 32.38 -2.92
N VAL A 137 16.42 31.09 -2.60
CA VAL A 137 15.44 30.66 -1.59
C VAL A 137 15.87 31.13 -0.20
N ALA A 138 17.17 31.05 0.13
CA ALA A 138 17.72 31.54 1.39
C ALA A 138 17.57 33.07 1.53
N GLU A 139 17.78 33.84 0.46
CA GLU A 139 17.53 35.28 0.43
C GLU A 139 16.07 35.64 0.69
N ARG A 140 15.12 34.90 0.07
CA ARG A 140 13.69 35.10 0.32
C ARG A 140 13.34 34.84 1.79
N ILE A 141 13.82 33.74 2.36
CA ILE A 141 13.56 33.38 3.76
C ILE A 141 14.14 34.45 4.72
N LYS A 142 15.32 35.00 4.42
CA LYS A 142 15.90 36.11 5.20
C LYS A 142 15.11 37.41 5.06
N LYS A 143 14.51 37.66 3.89
CA LYS A 143 13.67 38.84 3.65
C LYS A 143 12.33 38.74 4.37
N ASP A 144 11.73 37.55 4.40
CA ASP A 144 10.46 37.27 5.08
C ASP A 144 10.60 37.23 6.62
N SER A 145 11.80 36.99 7.14
CA SER A 145 12.11 37.03 8.58
C SER A 145 12.54 38.40 9.10
N ASN A 146 12.62 39.41 8.22
CA ASN A 146 12.99 40.79 8.56
C ASN A 146 11.85 41.78 8.23
N GLN A 147 10.60 41.29 8.16
CA GLN A 147 9.36 42.06 8.13
C GLN A 147 8.54 41.82 9.40
#